data_AF-A0A9E2L3R7-F1
#
_entry.id   AF-A0A9E2L3R7-F1
#
_cell.length_a   1.000
_cell.length_b   1.000
_cell.length_c   1.000
_cell.angle_alpha   90.00
_cell.angle_beta   90.00
_cell.angle_gamma   90.00
#
_symmetry.space_group_name_H-M   'P 1'
#
loop_
_entity.id
_entity.type
_entity.pdbx_description
1 polymer ?
#
loop_
_entity_poly.entity_id
_entity_poly.type
_entity_poly.pdbx_seq_one_letter_code
_entity_poly.pdbx_strand_id
1 'polypeptide(L)'
;MRSFTYPVLCIFCILLLAGCQKNSLEDRDLENAFSLTVENVSAQELSDIEKIYNFPEPTKKIAVVFGYGYNDEAFVAATTEELSKTLGLLEEGGAVLPLVFPDDFMVGSYGRISLLPEILTENHINSVIIVGAPEGTHWALATIDEKKVNGFDIPVISLFPQDDILGIEFGSDMVLEFVTKSLSEDTLQEELVVYQKNIPQLVSRVAQYMSFIPVEYGDGFVANSELLVHARQMVGSDWSISRYIDPETGLCALNHFAISAATE
;
A
#
# COMPACT_ATOMS: atom_id res chain seq x y z
N MET A 1 55.90 34.41 -38.90
CA MET A 1 54.81 33.50 -39.31
C MET A 1 54.87 32.24 -38.45
N ARG A 2 54.04 32.16 -37.42
CA ARG A 2 53.76 30.90 -36.70
C ARG A 2 52.30 30.94 -36.31
N SER A 3 51.51 30.13 -37.00
CA SER A 3 50.08 29.95 -36.74
C SER A 3 49.90 28.51 -36.29
N PHE A 4 49.41 28.35 -35.06
CA PHE A 4 48.89 27.10 -34.53
C PHE A 4 47.52 26.83 -35.19
N THR A 5 47.31 25.62 -35.70
CA THR A 5 45.99 25.12 -36.12
C THR A 5 45.90 23.64 -35.81
N TYR A 6 44.95 23.27 -34.95
CA TYR A 6 44.30 21.96 -34.97
C TYR A 6 42.81 22.19 -34.79
N PRO A 7 41.97 21.72 -35.74
CA PRO A 7 40.56 21.49 -35.48
C PRO A 7 40.24 20.00 -35.44
N VAL A 8 39.47 19.62 -34.42
CA VAL A 8 38.19 18.87 -34.46
C VAL A 8 37.98 17.91 -35.64
N LEU A 9 37.72 16.62 -35.35
CA LEU A 9 36.60 15.92 -35.99
C LEU A 9 36.16 14.62 -35.28
N CYS A 10 34.95 14.71 -34.73
CA CYS A 10 33.86 13.73 -34.66
C CYS A 10 34.06 12.34 -35.29
N ILE A 11 33.79 11.28 -34.52
CA ILE A 11 33.30 10.01 -35.07
C ILE A 11 32.06 9.59 -34.28
N PHE A 12 30.94 9.55 -35.00
CA PHE A 12 29.61 9.13 -34.58
C PHE A 12 29.16 8.07 -35.60
N CYS A 13 28.56 6.97 -35.12
CA CYS A 13 27.64 6.08 -35.86
C CYS A 13 28.23 5.23 -37.03
N ILE A 14 27.71 4.08 -37.47
CA ILE A 14 26.57 3.19 -37.12
C ILE A 14 26.84 1.91 -37.96
N LEU A 15 26.72 0.73 -37.32
CA LEU A 15 25.96 -0.46 -37.76
C LEU A 15 26.03 -1.05 -39.20
N LEU A 16 26.02 -2.39 -39.22
CA LEU A 16 25.40 -3.34 -40.17
C LEU A 16 26.21 -3.81 -41.40
N LEU A 17 26.57 -5.11 -41.45
CA LEU A 17 25.83 -6.18 -42.15
C LEU A 17 26.70 -7.43 -42.41
N ALA A 18 26.10 -8.58 -42.08
CA ALA A 18 26.07 -9.86 -42.80
C ALA A 18 27.33 -10.40 -43.53
N GLY A 19 27.77 -11.57 -43.09
CA GLY A 19 28.57 -12.51 -43.89
C GLY A 19 28.18 -13.96 -43.58
N CYS A 20 27.26 -14.52 -44.37
CA CYS A 20 27.04 -15.97 -44.46
C CYS A 20 28.27 -16.64 -45.10
N GLN A 21 28.84 -17.65 -44.46
CA GLN A 21 29.60 -18.69 -45.17
C GLN A 21 29.22 -20.09 -44.68
N LYS A 22 29.40 -21.01 -45.61
CA LYS A 22 28.64 -22.24 -45.86
C LYS A 22 29.41 -23.47 -45.39
N ASN A 23 28.70 -24.34 -44.67
CA ASN A 23 28.81 -25.80 -44.51
C ASN A 23 30.18 -26.50 -44.53
N SER A 24 30.46 -27.25 -43.46
CA SER A 24 30.70 -28.71 -43.57
C SER A 24 30.25 -29.45 -42.31
N LEU A 25 29.54 -30.54 -42.54
CA LEU A 25 29.01 -31.51 -41.58
C LEU A 25 30.14 -32.36 -40.97
N GLU A 26 30.06 -32.66 -39.67
CA GLU A 26 30.02 -34.05 -39.14
C GLU A 26 29.84 -34.10 -37.61
N ASP A 27 28.81 -34.84 -37.22
CA ASP A 27 28.52 -35.60 -35.99
C ASP A 27 29.07 -35.17 -34.60
N ARG A 28 28.12 -34.90 -33.70
CA ARG A 28 27.87 -35.72 -32.48
C ARG A 28 26.59 -35.31 -31.75
N ASP A 29 25.66 -36.27 -31.70
CA ASP A 29 24.69 -36.60 -30.64
C ASP A 29 24.02 -35.48 -29.81
N LEU A 30 22.75 -35.21 -30.13
CA LEU A 30 21.76 -34.71 -29.16
C LEU A 30 20.42 -35.42 -29.40
N GLU A 31 20.31 -36.65 -28.89
CA GLU A 31 19.02 -37.19 -28.45
C GLU A 31 18.62 -36.43 -27.17
N ASN A 32 17.59 -35.58 -27.28
CA ASN A 32 16.64 -35.27 -26.21
C ASN A 32 15.55 -34.36 -26.81
N ALA A 33 14.71 -34.97 -27.65
CA ALA A 33 13.43 -34.37 -28.00
C ALA A 33 12.51 -34.47 -26.78
N PHE A 34 12.30 -33.35 -26.10
CA PHE A 34 11.32 -33.24 -25.02
C PHE A 34 9.91 -33.39 -25.62
N SER A 35 9.35 -34.60 -25.50
CA SER A 35 7.97 -34.90 -25.87
C SER A 35 7.06 -34.48 -24.73
N LEU A 36 6.30 -33.39 -24.90
CA LEU A 36 5.21 -33.00 -24.00
C LEU A 36 4.01 -33.93 -24.24
N THR A 37 3.84 -34.90 -23.34
CA THR A 37 2.61 -35.69 -23.25
C THR A 37 1.62 -34.93 -22.38
N VAL A 38 0.49 -34.52 -22.96
CA VAL A 38 -0.62 -33.94 -22.18
C VAL A 38 -1.37 -35.09 -21.54
N GLU A 39 -1.15 -35.32 -20.25
CA GLU A 39 -1.99 -36.20 -19.44
C GLU A 39 -3.27 -35.46 -19.05
N ASN A 40 -4.41 -36.14 -19.19
CA ASN A 40 -5.71 -35.61 -18.78
C ASN A 40 -5.78 -35.61 -17.24
N VAL A 41 -5.56 -34.44 -16.65
CA VAL A 41 -5.67 -34.18 -15.21
C VAL A 41 -7.11 -34.40 -14.75
N SER A 42 -7.29 -35.11 -13.64
CA SER A 42 -8.62 -35.40 -13.08
C SER A 42 -9.26 -34.15 -12.47
N ALA A 43 -10.60 -34.10 -12.41
CA ALA A 43 -11.32 -32.98 -11.80
C ALA A 43 -10.99 -32.76 -10.31
N GLN A 44 -10.49 -33.78 -9.63
CA GLN A 44 -10.03 -33.70 -8.24
C GLN A 44 -8.68 -32.97 -8.14
N GLU A 45 -7.74 -33.26 -9.04
CA GLU A 45 -6.43 -32.58 -9.11
C GLU A 45 -6.58 -31.12 -9.55
N LEU A 46 -7.58 -30.80 -10.38
CA LEU A 46 -7.93 -29.41 -10.70
C LEU A 46 -8.46 -28.65 -9.47
N SER A 47 -9.20 -29.31 -8.57
CA SER A 47 -9.68 -28.69 -7.33
C SER A 47 -8.57 -28.46 -6.29
N ASP A 48 -7.50 -29.25 -6.35
CA ASP A 48 -6.31 -29.05 -5.52
C ASP A 48 -5.35 -27.99 -6.12
N ILE A 49 -5.36 -27.82 -7.45
CA ILE A 49 -4.62 -26.76 -8.16
C ILE A 49 -5.32 -25.40 -8.06
N GLU A 50 -6.65 -25.35 -7.89
CA GLU A 50 -7.42 -24.12 -7.63
C GLU A 50 -7.08 -23.44 -6.28
N LYS A 51 -6.23 -24.05 -5.44
CA LYS A 51 -5.70 -23.47 -4.20
C LYS A 51 -4.19 -23.17 -4.22
N ILE A 52 -3.62 -22.91 -5.39
CA ILE A 52 -2.30 -22.25 -5.48
C ILE A 52 -2.46 -20.93 -6.22
N TYR A 53 -3.08 -19.97 -5.55
CA TYR A 53 -2.78 -18.57 -5.84
C TYR A 53 -1.36 -18.31 -5.36
N ASN A 54 -0.41 -18.36 -6.29
CA ASN A 54 0.98 -17.96 -6.07
C ASN A 54 1.06 -16.42 -5.95
N PHE A 55 0.41 -15.86 -4.94
CA PHE A 55 0.82 -14.58 -4.39
C PHE A 55 1.95 -14.87 -3.39
N PRO A 56 3.02 -14.05 -3.34
CA PRO A 56 3.96 -14.16 -2.23
C PRO A 56 3.18 -14.10 -0.92
N GLU A 57 3.40 -15.05 -0.01
CA GLU A 57 2.73 -15.01 1.29
C GLU A 57 3.05 -13.66 1.94
N PRO A 58 2.04 -12.91 2.41
CA PRO A 58 2.26 -11.61 3.04
C PRO A 58 3.24 -11.77 4.20
N THR A 59 4.27 -10.93 4.21
CA THR A 59 5.37 -11.05 5.17
C THR A 59 5.04 -10.46 6.55
N LYS A 60 3.92 -9.73 6.63
CA LYS A 60 3.50 -8.94 7.79
C LYS A 60 2.00 -9.06 8.01
N LYS A 61 1.59 -9.16 9.27
CA LYS A 61 0.18 -9.03 9.68
C LYS A 61 -0.20 -7.56 9.82
N ILE A 62 -1.39 -7.21 9.37
CA ILE A 62 -1.87 -5.84 9.32
C ILE A 62 -3.17 -5.72 10.10
N ALA A 63 -3.29 -4.71 10.95
CA ALA A 63 -4.57 -4.29 11.49
C ALA A 63 -5.15 -3.15 10.64
N VAL A 64 -6.44 -3.23 10.31
CA VAL A 64 -7.18 -2.15 9.66
C VAL A 64 -8.24 -1.66 10.63
N VAL A 65 -8.04 -0.46 11.18
CA VAL A 65 -8.96 0.16 12.14
C VAL A 65 -9.96 1.04 11.39
N PHE A 66 -11.23 0.69 11.49
CA PHE A 66 -12.36 1.46 10.98
C PHE A 66 -12.89 2.38 12.07
N GLY A 67 -12.62 3.68 11.94
CA GLY A 67 -13.09 4.71 12.85
C GLY A 67 -14.31 5.47 12.33
N TYR A 68 -14.63 6.59 12.99
CA TYR A 68 -15.84 7.36 12.69
C TYR A 68 -15.85 7.86 11.23
N GLY A 69 -17.01 7.78 10.60
CA GLY A 69 -17.19 8.10 9.18
C GLY A 69 -16.88 6.93 8.23
N TYR A 70 -16.30 5.83 8.76
CA TYR A 70 -15.91 4.64 7.99
C TYR A 70 -16.17 3.34 8.76
N ASN A 71 -17.03 3.36 9.78
CA ASN A 71 -17.35 2.23 10.64
C ASN A 71 -18.79 1.71 10.47
N ASP A 72 -19.52 2.17 9.43
CA ASP A 72 -20.83 1.61 9.13
C ASP A 72 -20.71 0.20 8.53
N GLU A 73 -21.72 -0.63 8.79
CA GLU A 73 -21.72 -2.05 8.41
C GLU A 73 -21.50 -2.27 6.91
N ALA A 74 -22.07 -1.43 6.04
CA ALA A 74 -21.96 -1.59 4.60
C ALA A 74 -20.54 -1.29 4.11
N PHE A 75 -19.93 -0.21 4.60
CA PHE A 75 -18.56 0.15 4.27
C PHE A 75 -17.55 -0.88 4.82
N VAL A 76 -17.71 -1.30 6.08
CA VAL A 76 -16.85 -2.30 6.71
C VAL A 76 -16.93 -3.63 5.96
N ALA A 77 -18.14 -4.08 5.60
CA ALA A 77 -18.33 -5.31 4.84
C ALA A 77 -17.65 -5.23 3.47
N ALA A 78 -17.86 -4.15 2.71
CA ALA A 78 -17.25 -3.96 1.40
C ALA A 78 -15.71 -3.93 1.48
N THR A 79 -15.15 -3.24 2.47
CA THR A 79 -13.69 -3.15 2.63
C THR A 79 -13.09 -4.48 3.11
N THR A 80 -13.76 -5.16 4.03
CA THR A 80 -13.31 -6.47 4.53
C THR A 80 -13.36 -7.52 3.43
N GLU A 81 -14.35 -7.47 2.54
CA GLU A 81 -14.41 -8.34 1.35
C GLU A 81 -13.19 -8.13 0.43
N GLU A 82 -12.83 -6.88 0.13
CA GLU A 82 -11.66 -6.55 -0.69
C GLU A 82 -10.32 -6.96 -0.02
N LEU A 83 -10.22 -6.81 1.30
CA LEU A 83 -9.07 -7.25 2.09
C LEU A 83 -8.96 -8.78 2.11
N SER A 84 -10.07 -9.49 2.33
CA SER A 84 -10.13 -10.96 2.34
C SER A 84 -9.66 -11.54 1.00
N LYS A 85 -10.15 -10.99 -0.13
CA LYS A 85 -9.73 -11.41 -1.48
C LYS A 85 -8.22 -11.27 -1.72
N THR A 86 -7.59 -10.27 -1.12
CA THR A 86 -6.20 -9.88 -1.45
C THR A 86 -5.18 -10.48 -0.49
N LEU A 87 -5.51 -10.54 0.80
CA LEU A 87 -4.57 -10.89 1.88
C LEU A 87 -5.11 -11.93 2.86
N GLY A 88 -6.41 -12.28 2.77
CA GLY A 88 -7.10 -13.15 3.72
C GLY A 88 -7.30 -12.51 5.10
N LEU A 89 -8.33 -12.94 5.82
CA LEU A 89 -8.61 -12.50 7.18
C LEU A 89 -7.83 -13.33 8.20
N LEU A 90 -7.39 -12.70 9.31
CA LEU A 90 -6.56 -13.35 10.32
C LEU A 90 -7.26 -14.55 10.97
N GLU A 91 -8.58 -14.47 11.17
CA GLU A 91 -9.41 -15.57 11.69
C GLU A 91 -9.47 -16.77 10.74
N GLU A 92 -9.26 -16.54 9.44
CA GLU A 92 -9.23 -17.55 8.37
C GLU A 92 -7.79 -18.03 8.06
N GLY A 93 -6.79 -17.55 8.82
CA GLY A 93 -5.37 -17.84 8.60
C GLY A 93 -4.66 -16.91 7.61
N GLY A 94 -5.32 -15.83 7.18
CA GLY A 94 -4.72 -14.75 6.39
C GLY A 94 -3.96 -13.72 7.22
N ALA A 95 -3.69 -12.55 6.64
CA ALA A 95 -2.81 -11.53 7.23
C ALA A 95 -3.53 -10.30 7.80
N VAL A 96 -4.83 -10.12 7.56
CA VAL A 96 -5.53 -8.88 7.92
C VAL A 96 -6.45 -9.08 9.13
N LEU A 97 -6.31 -8.21 10.13
CA LEU A 97 -7.21 -8.07 11.25
C LEU A 97 -8.05 -6.79 11.08
N PRO A 98 -9.31 -6.90 10.60
CA PRO A 98 -10.24 -5.77 10.63
C PRO A 98 -10.66 -5.47 12.08
N LEU A 99 -10.69 -4.20 12.46
CA LEU A 99 -11.10 -3.73 13.79
C LEU A 99 -12.06 -2.55 13.64
N VAL A 100 -13.27 -2.67 14.17
CA VAL A 100 -14.32 -1.65 14.09
C VAL A 100 -14.40 -0.90 15.42
N PHE A 101 -14.16 0.41 15.37
CA PHE A 101 -14.38 1.28 16.53
C PHE A 101 -15.84 1.76 16.56
N PRO A 102 -16.52 1.76 17.73
CA PRO A 102 -16.02 1.41 19.05
C PRO A 102 -16.09 -0.07 19.41
N ASP A 103 -16.76 -0.90 18.61
CA ASP A 103 -17.23 -2.23 19.00
C ASP A 103 -16.11 -3.19 19.44
N ASP A 104 -14.96 -3.18 18.76
CA ASP A 104 -13.80 -4.01 19.10
C ASP A 104 -12.92 -3.40 20.21
N PHE A 105 -13.29 -2.22 20.72
CA PHE A 105 -12.52 -1.44 21.69
C PHE A 105 -13.31 -1.19 22.99
N MET A 106 -14.32 -2.01 23.28
CA MET A 106 -15.24 -1.79 24.39
C MET A 106 -14.63 -2.10 25.76
N VAL A 107 -14.64 -1.12 26.65
CA VAL A 107 -14.40 -1.30 28.09
C VAL A 107 -15.70 -0.97 28.84
N GLY A 108 -16.42 -2.02 29.25
CA GLY A 108 -17.76 -1.87 29.80
C GLY A 108 -18.72 -1.38 28.71
N SER A 109 -19.22 -0.15 28.83
CA SER A 109 -20.15 0.45 27.85
C SER A 109 -19.53 1.56 27.00
N TYR A 110 -18.19 1.72 27.01
CA TYR A 110 -17.50 2.79 26.31
C TYR A 110 -16.37 2.23 25.43
N GLY A 111 -16.32 2.67 24.17
CA GLY A 111 -15.18 2.40 23.28
C GLY A 111 -13.95 3.18 23.69
N ARG A 112 -12.79 2.54 23.71
CA ARG A 112 -11.50 3.15 24.09
C ARG A 112 -10.41 2.77 23.09
N ILE A 113 -10.08 3.70 22.18
CA ILE A 113 -9.03 3.48 21.18
C ILE A 113 -7.65 3.25 21.83
N SER A 114 -7.46 3.65 23.09
CA SER A 114 -6.28 3.34 23.89
C SER A 114 -6.02 1.84 24.10
N LEU A 115 -6.97 0.94 23.78
CA LEU A 115 -6.75 -0.51 23.76
C LEU A 115 -5.96 -0.99 22.53
N LEU A 116 -5.83 -0.17 21.48
CA LEU A 116 -5.15 -0.53 20.25
C LEU A 116 -3.76 -1.17 20.49
N PRO A 117 -2.85 -0.61 21.31
CA PRO A 117 -1.53 -1.22 21.51
C PRO A 117 -1.58 -2.65 22.08
N GLU A 118 -2.56 -2.94 22.94
CA GLU A 118 -2.76 -4.28 23.52
C GLU A 118 -3.24 -5.26 22.45
N ILE A 119 -4.27 -4.87 21.69
CA ILE A 119 -4.82 -5.66 20.57
C ILE A 119 -3.72 -5.99 19.54
N LEU A 120 -2.87 -5.01 19.18
CA LEU A 120 -1.76 -5.21 18.25
C LEU A 120 -0.71 -6.19 18.78
N THR A 121 -0.45 -6.16 20.09
CA THR A 121 0.50 -7.07 20.75
C THR A 121 -0.05 -8.50 20.74
N GLU A 122 -1.29 -8.68 21.17
CA GLU A 122 -1.95 -9.99 21.30
C GLU A 122 -2.06 -10.72 19.96
N ASN A 123 -2.29 -9.97 18.88
CA ASN A 123 -2.46 -10.54 17.54
C ASN A 123 -1.16 -10.59 16.72
N HIS A 124 -0.03 -10.15 17.31
CA HIS A 124 1.27 -10.06 16.64
C HIS A 124 1.22 -9.24 15.35
N ILE A 125 0.54 -8.09 15.40
CA ILE A 125 0.41 -7.18 14.25
C ILE A 125 1.74 -6.46 14.00
N ASN A 126 2.08 -6.28 12.73
CA ASN A 126 3.32 -5.65 12.29
C ASN A 126 3.11 -4.29 11.61
N SER A 127 1.87 -3.92 11.31
CA SER A 127 1.53 -2.71 10.56
C SER A 127 0.09 -2.32 10.81
N VAL A 128 -0.21 -1.02 10.82
CA VAL A 128 -1.55 -0.50 11.11
C VAL A 128 -1.99 0.47 10.03
N ILE A 129 -3.22 0.29 9.59
CA ILE A 129 -3.95 1.26 8.78
C ILE A 129 -5.11 1.77 9.63
N ILE A 130 -5.27 3.09 9.70
CA ILE A 130 -6.39 3.72 10.41
C ILE A 130 -7.23 4.48 9.40
N VAL A 131 -8.50 4.12 9.24
CA VAL A 131 -9.44 4.78 8.33
C VAL A 131 -10.42 5.60 9.17
N GLY A 132 -10.38 6.94 9.06
CA GLY A 132 -11.21 7.82 9.88
C GLY A 132 -10.85 7.80 11.35
N ALA A 133 -9.59 8.12 11.70
CA ALA A 133 -9.06 8.04 13.06
C ALA A 133 -10.06 8.57 14.12
N PRO A 134 -10.47 7.73 15.10
CA PRO A 134 -11.29 8.17 16.23
C PRO A 134 -10.61 9.25 17.08
N GLU A 135 -11.39 10.00 17.86
CA GLU A 135 -10.85 10.96 18.83
C GLU A 135 -9.86 10.28 19.80
N GLY A 136 -8.75 10.96 20.10
CA GLY A 136 -7.73 10.45 21.02
C GLY A 136 -6.83 9.36 20.45
N THR A 137 -6.92 9.05 19.14
CA THR A 137 -6.03 8.11 18.46
C THR A 137 -4.55 8.49 18.63
N HIS A 138 -4.22 9.78 18.65
CA HIS A 138 -2.85 10.25 18.86
C HIS A 138 -2.20 9.73 20.16
N TRP A 139 -2.97 9.54 21.24
CA TRP A 139 -2.46 8.93 22.48
C TRP A 139 -2.15 7.43 22.31
N ALA A 140 -2.98 6.72 21.55
CA ALA A 140 -2.74 5.31 21.25
C ALA A 140 -1.49 5.17 20.37
N LEU A 141 -1.32 6.03 19.37
CA LEU A 141 -0.13 6.06 18.50
C LEU A 141 1.15 6.37 19.28
N ALA A 142 1.13 7.38 20.15
CA ALA A 142 2.27 7.68 21.03
C ALA A 142 2.63 6.47 21.91
N THR A 143 1.63 5.74 22.41
CA THR A 143 1.87 4.52 23.19
C THR A 143 2.49 3.40 22.36
N ILE A 144 2.10 3.26 21.08
CA ILE A 144 2.67 2.27 20.16
C ILE A 144 4.15 2.55 19.93
N ASP A 145 4.51 3.80 19.66
CA ASP A 145 5.89 4.24 19.44
C ASP A 145 6.75 4.11 20.72
N GLU A 146 6.26 4.59 21.87
CA GLU A 146 7.00 4.53 23.13
C GLU A 146 7.27 3.09 23.58
N LYS A 147 6.29 2.20 23.42
CA LYS A 147 6.41 0.80 23.87
C LYS A 147 7.13 -0.09 22.87
N LYS A 148 7.30 0.36 21.62
CA LYS A 148 7.75 -0.48 20.49
C LYS A 148 6.99 -1.80 20.49
N VAL A 149 5.70 -1.73 20.18
CA VAL A 149 4.80 -2.91 20.21
C VAL A 149 5.44 -4.08 19.47
N ASN A 150 5.45 -5.27 20.08
CA ASN A 150 6.15 -6.46 19.60
C ASN A 150 7.69 -6.36 19.52
N GLY A 151 8.28 -5.35 20.16
CA GLY A 151 9.73 -5.13 20.24
C GLY A 151 10.34 -4.41 19.03
N PHE A 152 9.51 -3.86 18.14
CA PHE A 152 9.93 -3.15 16.93
C PHE A 152 8.97 -2.00 16.61
N ASP A 153 9.34 -1.17 15.65
CA ASP A 153 8.50 -0.10 15.14
C ASP A 153 7.42 -0.61 14.19
N ILE A 154 6.17 -0.25 14.50
CA ILE A 154 5.00 -0.62 13.70
C ILE A 154 4.67 0.54 12.77
N PRO A 155 4.77 0.37 11.45
CA PRO A 155 4.34 1.40 10.53
C PRO A 155 2.84 1.69 10.66
N VAL A 156 2.50 2.98 10.69
CA VAL A 156 1.13 3.48 10.80
C VAL A 156 0.80 4.37 9.60
N ILE A 157 -0.22 3.98 8.84
CA ILE A 157 -0.79 4.82 7.78
C ILE A 157 -2.20 5.24 8.16
N SER A 158 -2.42 6.54 8.25
CA SER A 158 -3.73 7.12 8.54
C SER A 158 -4.38 7.63 7.27
N LEU A 159 -5.59 7.14 7.00
CA LEU A 159 -6.41 7.48 5.86
C LEU A 159 -7.61 8.29 6.35
N PHE A 160 -7.73 9.50 5.82
CA PHE A 160 -8.88 10.40 6.03
C PHE A 160 -9.17 10.65 7.51
N PRO A 161 -8.18 11.07 8.33
CA PRO A 161 -8.42 11.38 9.73
C PRO A 161 -9.53 12.44 9.85
N GLN A 162 -10.45 12.24 10.80
CA GLN A 162 -11.58 13.15 11.01
C GLN A 162 -11.30 14.16 12.14
N ASP A 163 -10.35 13.84 13.02
CA ASP A 163 -10.02 14.63 14.21
C ASP A 163 -8.51 14.60 14.49
N ASP A 164 -8.06 15.52 15.34
CA ASP A 164 -6.69 15.60 15.84
C ASP A 164 -5.60 15.52 14.74
N ILE A 165 -5.79 16.16 13.58
CA ILE A 165 -4.90 16.02 12.41
C ILE A 165 -3.42 16.17 12.78
N LEU A 166 -3.06 17.18 13.58
CA LEU A 166 -1.68 17.38 14.03
C LEU A 166 -1.15 16.22 14.89
N GLY A 167 -1.99 15.65 15.74
CA GLY A 167 -1.64 14.48 16.54
C GLY A 167 -1.51 13.22 15.68
N ILE A 168 -2.34 13.08 14.65
CA ILE A 168 -2.26 11.98 13.68
C ILE A 168 -1.01 12.11 12.80
N GLU A 169 -0.70 13.31 12.32
CA GLU A 169 0.55 13.61 11.59
C GLU A 169 1.79 13.28 12.43
N PHE A 170 1.75 13.57 13.73
CA PHE A 170 2.88 13.26 14.61
C PHE A 170 3.01 11.74 14.86
N GLY A 171 1.89 11.04 15.03
CA GLY A 171 1.88 9.61 15.38
C GLY A 171 1.89 8.64 14.21
N SER A 172 1.74 9.10 12.97
CA SER A 172 1.67 8.24 11.77
C SER A 172 2.90 8.41 10.88
N ASP A 173 3.34 7.34 10.23
CA ASP A 173 4.38 7.42 9.20
C ASP A 173 3.88 8.08 7.90
N MET A 174 2.57 7.99 7.64
CA MET A 174 1.91 8.65 6.51
C MET A 174 0.47 9.01 6.83
N VAL A 175 0.05 10.18 6.35
CA VAL A 175 -1.35 10.62 6.37
C VAL A 175 -1.80 10.89 4.94
N LEU A 176 -2.92 10.29 4.53
CA LEU A 176 -3.59 10.58 3.26
C LEU A 176 -4.92 11.26 3.53
N GLU A 177 -5.12 12.45 2.97
CA GLU A 177 -6.37 13.21 3.10
C GLU A 177 -7.01 13.45 1.73
N PHE A 178 -8.34 13.38 1.68
CA PHE A 178 -9.07 13.79 0.48
C PHE A 178 -9.15 15.29 0.40
N VAL A 179 -8.71 15.83 -0.74
CA VAL A 179 -8.86 17.26 -1.01
C VAL A 179 -9.72 17.42 -2.24
N THR A 180 -10.94 17.91 -2.03
CA THR A 180 -11.80 18.33 -3.12
C THR A 180 -11.26 19.66 -3.65
N LYS A 181 -10.83 19.67 -4.92
CA LYS A 181 -10.58 20.93 -5.62
C LYS A 181 -11.88 21.71 -5.60
N SER A 182 -11.82 23.04 -5.46
CA SER A 182 -12.98 23.93 -5.37
C SER A 182 -13.94 23.73 -6.55
N LEU A 183 -14.92 22.86 -6.36
CA LEU A 183 -15.97 22.53 -7.31
C LEU A 183 -17.30 23.04 -6.75
N SER A 184 -18.29 23.24 -7.62
CA SER A 184 -19.65 23.56 -7.21
C SER A 184 -20.23 22.46 -6.30
N GLU A 185 -21.09 22.83 -5.33
CA GLU A 185 -21.71 21.91 -4.36
C GLU A 185 -22.33 20.64 -4.99
N ASP A 186 -22.98 20.77 -6.15
CA ASP A 186 -23.57 19.63 -6.87
C ASP A 186 -22.50 18.66 -7.40
N THR A 187 -21.38 19.18 -7.91
CA THR A 187 -20.25 18.38 -8.39
C THR A 187 -19.47 17.75 -7.24
N LEU A 188 -19.42 18.42 -6.08
CA LEU A 188 -18.80 17.91 -4.86
C LEU A 188 -19.53 16.65 -4.34
N GLN A 189 -20.87 16.63 -4.37
CA GLN A 189 -21.63 15.46 -3.94
C GLN A 189 -21.42 14.25 -4.86
N GLU A 190 -21.41 14.46 -6.17
CA GLU A 190 -21.17 13.38 -7.13
C GLU A 190 -19.74 12.82 -7.00
N GLU A 191 -18.73 13.69 -6.87
CA GLU A 191 -17.35 13.27 -6.65
C GLU A 191 -17.18 12.53 -5.32
N LEU A 192 -17.73 13.02 -4.21
CA LEU A 192 -17.66 12.36 -2.90
C LEU A 192 -18.29 10.96 -2.91
N VAL A 193 -19.42 10.79 -3.62
CA VAL A 193 -20.06 9.47 -3.77
C VAL A 193 -19.19 8.51 -4.60
N VAL A 194 -18.51 9.01 -5.64
CA VAL A 194 -17.57 8.21 -6.42
C VAL A 194 -16.32 7.86 -5.58
N TYR A 195 -15.82 8.82 -4.80
CA TYR A 195 -14.66 8.60 -3.93
C TYR A 195 -14.95 7.53 -2.89
N GLN A 196 -16.07 7.62 -2.17
CA GLN A 196 -16.45 6.65 -1.14
C GLN A 196 -16.51 5.21 -1.69
N LYS A 197 -16.94 5.03 -2.94
CA LYS A 197 -16.99 3.71 -3.58
C LYS A 197 -15.62 3.09 -3.86
N ASN A 198 -14.59 3.91 -4.03
CA ASN A 198 -13.24 3.46 -4.37
C ASN A 198 -12.31 3.33 -3.14
N ILE A 199 -12.75 3.80 -1.97
CA ILE A 199 -11.96 3.71 -0.73
C ILE A 199 -11.69 2.25 -0.34
N PRO A 200 -12.64 1.29 -0.41
CA PRO A 200 -12.35 -0.12 -0.13
C PRO A 200 -11.14 -0.65 -0.91
N GLN A 201 -11.07 -0.36 -2.21
CA GLN A 201 -9.95 -0.76 -3.07
C GLN A 201 -8.66 -0.01 -2.76
N LEU A 202 -8.75 1.26 -2.33
CA LEU A 202 -7.59 2.01 -1.85
C LEU A 202 -7.03 1.40 -0.56
N VAL A 203 -7.88 1.12 0.43
CA VAL A 203 -7.49 0.49 1.70
C VAL A 203 -6.82 -0.86 1.43
N SER A 204 -7.42 -1.68 0.55
CA SER A 204 -6.83 -2.97 0.16
C SER A 204 -5.46 -2.83 -0.50
N ARG A 205 -5.27 -1.84 -1.39
CA ARG A 205 -3.96 -1.56 -2.00
C ARG A 205 -2.91 -1.09 -0.99
N VAL A 206 -3.28 -0.20 -0.07
CA VAL A 206 -2.40 0.25 1.01
C VAL A 206 -2.00 -0.95 1.89
N ALA A 207 -2.95 -1.81 2.26
CA ALA A 207 -2.68 -3.02 3.03
C ALA A 207 -1.74 -3.97 2.27
N GLN A 208 -2.02 -4.22 0.99
CA GLN A 208 -1.17 -5.05 0.15
C GLN A 208 0.26 -4.49 0.12
N TYR A 209 0.40 -3.19 -0.10
CA TYR A 209 1.69 -2.53 -0.10
C TYR A 209 2.44 -2.75 1.23
N MET A 210 1.80 -2.42 2.37
CA MET A 210 2.39 -2.57 3.70
C MET A 210 2.77 -4.01 4.02
N SER A 211 2.04 -5.01 3.50
CA SER A 211 2.32 -6.43 3.73
C SER A 211 3.61 -6.93 3.08
N PHE A 212 4.09 -6.20 2.05
CA PHE A 212 5.27 -6.55 1.26
C PHE A 212 6.45 -5.60 1.45
N ILE A 213 6.31 -4.52 2.21
CA ILE A 213 7.45 -3.65 2.56
C ILE A 213 8.48 -4.50 3.33
N PRO A 214 9.71 -4.66 2.81
CA PRO A 214 10.74 -5.46 3.47
C PRO A 214 10.97 -5.05 4.93
N VAL A 215 11.34 -6.01 5.77
CA VAL A 215 11.74 -5.78 7.17
C VAL A 215 13.08 -5.02 7.25
N GLU A 216 13.75 -4.84 6.12
CA GLU A 216 15.07 -4.21 5.97
C GLU A 216 15.10 -2.70 6.31
N TYR A 217 13.95 -2.05 6.46
CA TYR A 217 13.85 -0.66 6.92
C TYR A 217 14.20 -0.46 8.42
N GLY A 218 14.41 -1.56 9.17
CA GLY A 218 14.80 -1.49 10.58
C GLY A 218 13.69 -0.93 11.47
N ASP A 219 14.06 -0.10 12.45
CA ASP A 219 13.21 0.57 13.45
C ASP A 219 12.35 1.72 12.84
N GLY A 220 11.82 1.55 11.63
CA GLY A 220 11.01 2.59 11.00
C GLY A 220 10.38 2.20 9.67
N PHE A 221 9.50 3.07 9.18
CA PHE A 221 8.98 3.01 7.81
C PHE A 221 10.06 3.47 6.81
N VAL A 222 9.65 4.01 5.67
CA VAL A 222 10.54 4.45 4.59
C VAL A 222 11.18 5.81 4.90
N ALA A 223 12.32 6.12 4.28
CA ALA A 223 12.98 7.39 4.49
C ALA A 223 12.09 8.59 4.07
N ASN A 224 12.15 9.70 4.82
CA ASN A 224 11.34 10.89 4.55
C ASN A 224 11.45 11.42 3.10
N SER A 225 12.62 11.27 2.47
CA SER A 225 12.85 11.67 1.07
C SER A 225 12.06 10.84 0.05
N GLU A 226 11.63 9.63 0.43
CA GLU A 226 11.00 8.66 -0.46
C GLU A 226 9.48 8.56 -0.23
N LEU A 227 8.95 9.15 0.85
CA LEU A 227 7.53 9.03 1.25
C LEU A 227 6.55 9.29 0.10
N LEU A 228 6.78 10.32 -0.73
CA LEU A 228 5.90 10.61 -1.86
C LEU A 228 5.90 9.51 -2.93
N VAL A 229 7.01 8.82 -3.13
CA VAL A 229 7.12 7.69 -4.06
C VAL A 229 6.31 6.51 -3.53
N HIS A 230 6.46 6.19 -2.24
CA HIS A 230 5.68 5.14 -1.58
C HIS A 230 4.19 5.46 -1.59
N ALA A 231 3.82 6.72 -1.29
CA ALA A 231 2.45 7.18 -1.34
C ALA A 231 1.83 7.00 -2.74
N ARG A 232 2.56 7.37 -3.81
CA ARG A 232 2.15 7.14 -5.21
C ARG A 232 1.95 5.67 -5.54
N GLN A 233 2.82 4.78 -5.05
CA GLN A 233 2.69 3.35 -5.28
C GLN A 233 1.45 2.78 -4.59
N MET A 234 1.14 3.24 -3.38
CA MET A 234 -0.03 2.82 -2.62
C MET A 234 -1.34 3.29 -3.25
N VAL A 235 -1.42 4.57 -3.63
CA VAL A 235 -2.65 5.12 -4.19
C VAL A 235 -2.86 4.70 -5.64
N GLY A 236 -1.80 4.39 -6.40
CA GLY A 236 -1.91 3.98 -7.80
C GLY A 236 -2.34 5.11 -8.74
N SER A 237 -2.70 4.76 -9.98
CA SER A 237 -2.98 5.73 -11.05
C SER A 237 -4.35 6.38 -11.00
N ASP A 238 -5.29 5.81 -10.24
CA ASP A 238 -6.68 6.32 -10.16
C ASP A 238 -6.76 7.64 -9.38
N TRP A 239 -5.70 7.96 -8.64
CA TRP A 239 -5.64 9.10 -7.74
C TRP A 239 -4.48 10.00 -8.12
N SER A 240 -4.75 11.31 -8.13
CA SER A 240 -3.69 12.30 -8.10
C SER A 240 -3.24 12.50 -6.66
N ILE A 241 -1.94 12.63 -6.43
CA ILE A 241 -1.37 12.81 -5.10
C ILE A 241 -0.34 13.95 -5.08
N SER A 242 -0.42 14.77 -4.04
CA SER A 242 0.48 15.89 -3.79
C SER A 242 0.73 16.02 -2.29
N ARG A 243 1.73 16.80 -1.89
CA ARG A 243 1.91 17.12 -0.46
C ARG A 243 0.75 18.02 -0.02
N TYR A 244 0.19 17.72 1.15
CA TYR A 244 -0.82 18.59 1.75
C TYR A 244 -0.16 19.91 2.19
N ILE A 245 -0.85 21.03 1.96
CA ILE A 245 -0.45 22.36 2.42
C ILE A 245 -1.62 22.88 3.23
N ASP A 246 -1.38 23.13 4.52
CA ASP A 246 -2.37 23.73 5.40
C ASP A 246 -2.77 25.11 4.85
N PRO A 247 -4.05 25.33 4.49
CA PRO A 247 -4.49 26.58 3.89
C PRO A 247 -4.41 27.78 4.85
N GLU A 248 -4.42 27.55 6.17
CA GLU A 248 -4.36 28.61 7.17
C GLU A 248 -2.93 29.06 7.45
N THR A 249 -2.01 28.09 7.58
CA THR A 249 -0.62 28.38 7.99
C THR A 249 0.37 28.36 6.83
N GLY A 250 0.03 27.73 5.70
CA GLY A 250 0.94 27.45 4.59
C GLY A 250 2.00 26.40 4.91
N LEU A 251 1.91 25.73 6.06
CA LEU A 251 2.84 24.68 6.46
C LEU A 251 2.53 23.38 5.72
N CYS A 252 3.56 22.56 5.57
CA CYS A 252 3.49 21.28 4.87
C CYS A 252 4.22 20.23 5.71
N ALA A 253 3.45 19.33 6.33
CA ALA A 253 4.02 18.18 7.02
C ALA A 253 4.69 17.23 6.02
N LEU A 254 5.78 16.58 6.43
CA LEU A 254 6.58 15.77 5.51
C LEU A 254 5.84 14.51 5.05
N ASN A 255 4.98 13.99 5.90
CA ASN A 255 4.25 12.73 5.78
C ASN A 255 2.76 12.89 5.42
N HIS A 256 2.28 14.13 5.27
CA HIS A 256 0.88 14.40 4.92
C HIS A 256 0.72 14.67 3.42
N PHE A 257 -0.11 13.85 2.78
CA PHE A 257 -0.42 13.95 1.36
C PHE A 257 -1.91 14.15 1.10
N ALA A 258 -2.18 15.02 0.14
CA ALA A 258 -3.47 15.31 -0.43
C ALA A 258 -3.72 14.39 -1.63
N ILE A 259 -4.86 13.70 -1.65
CA ILE A 259 -5.31 12.91 -2.79
C ILE A 259 -6.63 13.42 -3.38
N SER A 260 -6.78 13.31 -4.69
CA SER A 260 -8.02 13.62 -5.43
C SER A 260 -8.18 12.65 -6.60
N ALA A 261 -9.35 12.63 -7.26
CA ALA A 261 -9.48 11.92 -8.54
C ALA A 261 -8.33 12.31 -9.48
N ALA A 262 -7.78 11.33 -10.18
CA ALA A 262 -7.00 11.62 -11.37
C ALA A 262 -7.91 12.37 -12.35
N THR A 263 -7.57 13.62 -12.66
CA THR A 263 -8.17 14.33 -13.79
C THR A 263 -7.61 13.70 -15.07
N GLU A 264 -8.49 13.14 -15.91
CA GLU A 264 -8.15 12.70 -17.28
C GLU A 264 -7.57 13.84 -18.12
#